data_AF-A0A8I0MCA0-F1
#
_entry.id   AF-A0A8I0MCA0-F1
#
_cell.length_a   1.000
_cell.length_b   1.000
_cell.length_c   1.000
_cell.angle_alpha   90.00
_cell.angle_beta   90.00
_cell.angle_gamma   90.00
#
_symmetry.space_group_name_H-M   'P 1'
#
loop_
_entity.id
_entity.type
_entity.pdbx_description
1 polymer ?
#
loop_
_entity_poly.entity_id
_entity_poly.type
_entity_poly.pdbx_seq_one_letter_code
_entity_poly.pdbx_strand_id
1 'polypeptide(L)' 'MSSKLEVLTPQNSQLIFIDQQPHMAFGVQSIDRQVLKNNVVGLAKAAKVFSIPTTITTVETGSFS' A
#
# COMPACT_ATOMS: atom_id res chain seq x y z
N MET A 1 -22.34 1.80 18.75
CA MET A 1 -22.40 1.16 17.42
C MET A 1 -21.08 0.42 17.19
N SER A 2 -21.12 -0.80 16.65
CA SER A 2 -19.91 -1.61 16.42
C SER A 2 -19.23 -1.15 15.13
N SER A 3 -18.22 -0.28 15.25
CA SER A 3 -17.50 0.33 14.11
C SER A 3 -16.84 -0.66 13.15
N LYS A 4 -16.70 -1.94 13.55
CA LYS A 4 -16.04 -2.99 12.76
C LYS A 4 -16.86 -3.53 11.58
N LEU A 5 -18.14 -3.17 11.49
CA LEU A 5 -19.03 -3.61 10.40
C LEU A 5 -19.27 -2.52 9.34
N GLU A 6 -18.74 -1.31 9.54
CA GLU A 6 -18.87 -0.24 8.57
C GLU A 6 -18.02 -0.52 7.34
N VAL A 7 -18.60 -0.29 6.16
CA VAL A 7 -17.88 -0.37 4.90
C VAL A 7 -16.89 0.79 4.77
N LEU A 8 -15.79 0.54 4.06
CA LEU A 8 -14.82 1.59 3.78
C LEU A 8 -15.40 2.60 2.80
N THR A 9 -15.23 3.86 3.14
CA THR A 9 -15.56 5.05 2.36
C THR A 9 -14.33 5.94 2.30
N PRO A 10 -14.27 6.88 1.34
CA PRO A 10 -13.17 7.85 1.32
C PRO A 10 -13.02 8.69 2.58
N GLN A 11 -14.10 8.89 3.34
CA GLN A 11 -14.14 9.74 4.53
C GLN A 11 -13.75 9.01 5.81
N ASN A 12 -13.81 7.66 5.82
CA ASN A 12 -13.48 6.85 7.00
C ASN A 12 -12.23 5.96 6.79
N SER A 13 -11.46 6.18 5.72
CA SER A 13 -10.29 5.38 5.39
C SER A 13 -9.08 6.20 5.00
N GLN A 14 -7.90 5.60 5.19
CA GLN A 14 -6.61 6.09 4.76
C GLN A 14 -5.85 4.91 4.14
N LEU A 15 -5.10 5.17 3.07
CA LEU A 15 -4.21 4.19 2.47
C LEU A 15 -2.77 4.45 2.91
N ILE A 16 -2.07 3.40 3.34
CA ILE A 16 -0.66 3.49 3.73
C ILE A 16 0.12 2.49 2.90
N PHE A 17 1.03 2.98 2.06
CA PHE A 17 2.00 2.14 1.35
C PHE A 17 3.25 2.01 2.20
N ILE A 18 3.52 0.79 2.66
CA ILE A 18 4.68 0.50 3.51
C ILE A 18 5.72 -0.21 2.66
N ASP A 19 6.86 0.46 2.49
CA ASP A 19 8.13 -0.10 2.01
C ASP A 19 8.03 -0.84 0.66
N GLN A 20 7.21 -0.30 -0.24
CA GLN A 20 7.03 -0.79 -1.62
C GLN A 20 8.23 -0.43 -2.53
N GLN A 21 9.44 -0.64 -2.04
CA GLN A 21 10.70 -0.44 -2.77
C GLN A 21 11.12 -1.76 -3.46
N PRO A 22 11.79 -1.71 -4.64
CA PRO A 22 12.16 -2.91 -5.39
C PRO A 22 12.97 -3.94 -4.58
N HIS A 23 13.82 -3.47 -3.66
CA HIS A 23 14.66 -4.35 -2.85
C HIS A 23 13.85 -5.19 -1.85
N MET A 24 12.76 -4.64 -1.30
CA MET A 24 11.88 -5.35 -0.35
C MET A 24 11.11 -6.49 -1.04
N ALA A 25 10.81 -6.34 -2.33
CA ALA A 25 10.13 -7.37 -3.11
C ALA A 25 10.98 -8.62 -3.38
N PHE A 26 12.29 -8.59 -3.16
CA PHE A 26 13.14 -9.77 -3.37
C PHE A 26 12.85 -10.90 -2.37
N GLY A 27 12.50 -10.55 -1.12
CA GLY A 27 12.16 -11.52 -0.07
C GLY A 27 10.75 -12.10 -0.16
N VAL A 28 9.89 -11.55 -1.02
CA VAL A 28 8.50 -12.01 -1.17
C VAL A 28 8.45 -13.20 -2.13
N GLN A 29 8.05 -14.36 -1.61
CA GLN A 29 7.88 -15.59 -2.38
C GLN A 29 6.44 -16.09 -2.44
N SER A 30 5.52 -15.45 -1.70
CA SER A 30 4.11 -15.83 -1.62
C SER A 30 3.28 -15.40 -2.83
N ILE A 31 3.79 -14.50 -3.67
CA ILE A 31 3.12 -13.95 -4.85
C ILE A 31 4.15 -13.61 -5.92
N ASP A 32 3.78 -13.78 -7.18
CA ASP A 32 4.60 -13.33 -8.30
C ASP A 32 4.82 -11.80 -8.24
N ARG A 33 6.05 -11.37 -8.52
CA ARG A 33 6.47 -9.98 -8.37
C ARG A 33 5.72 -9.03 -9.31
N GLN A 34 5.40 -9.48 -10.52
CA GLN A 34 4.64 -8.66 -11.47
C GLN A 34 3.20 -8.49 -11.01
N VAL A 35 2.58 -9.55 -10.49
CA VAL A 35 1.23 -9.48 -9.90
C VAL A 35 1.21 -8.55 -8.69
N LEU A 36 2.18 -8.68 -7.78
CA LEU A 36 2.32 -7.78 -6.62
C LEU A 36 2.40 -6.32 -7.06
N LYS A 37 3.30 -6.00 -8.00
CA LYS A 37 3.46 -4.64 -8.53
C LYS A 37 2.16 -4.13 -9.15
N ASN A 38 1.48 -4.95 -9.95
CA ASN A 38 0.24 -4.57 -10.61
C ASN A 38 -0.88 -4.28 -9.60
N ASN A 39 -0.99 -5.07 -8.53
CA ASN A 39 -1.95 -4.86 -7.45
C ASN A 39 -1.67 -3.53 -6.72
N VAL A 40 -0.41 -3.25 -6.40
CA VAL A 40 0.01 -1.99 -5.75
C VAL A 40 -0.34 -0.78 -6.63
N VAL A 41 -0.03 -0.85 -7.94
CA VAL A 41 -0.37 0.22 -8.90
C VAL A 41 -1.89 0.38 -9.04
N GLY A 42 -2.64 -0.71 -9.08
CA GLY A 42 -4.10 -0.69 -9.12
C GLY A 42 -4.70 0.00 -7.90
N LEU A 43 -4.20 -0.35 -6.71
CA LEU A 43 -4.61 0.26 -5.45
C LEU A 43 -4.26 1.75 -5.39
N ALA A 44 -3.07 2.14 -5.84
CA ALA A 44 -2.66 3.56 -5.89
C ALA A 44 -3.55 4.38 -6.83
N LYS A 45 -3.90 3.82 -7.99
CA LYS A 45 -4.83 4.47 -8.93
C LYS A 45 -6.23 4.59 -8.32
N ALA A 46 -6.74 3.56 -7.66
CA ALA A 46 -8.02 3.60 -6.98
C ALA A 46 -8.03 4.68 -5.88
N ALA A 47 -7.00 4.72 -5.04
CA ALA A 47 -6.86 5.75 -4.00
C ALA A 47 -6.88 7.16 -4.57
N LYS A 48 -6.20 7.37 -5.72
CA LYS A 48 -6.24 8.65 -6.44
C LYS A 48 -7.62 9.00 -6.97
N VAL A 49 -8.34 8.03 -7.57
CA VAL A 49 -9.70 8.25 -8.12
C VAL A 49 -10.70 8.61 -7.01
N PHE A 50 -10.59 7.95 -5.86
CA PHE A 50 -11.49 8.18 -4.73
C PHE A 50 -11.02 9.28 -3.76
N SER A 51 -9.91 9.97 -4.07
CA SER A 51 -9.29 10.99 -3.19
C SER A 51 -9.04 10.48 -1.76
N ILE A 52 -8.59 9.24 -1.63
CA ILE A 52 -8.24 8.64 -0.33
C ILE A 52 -6.96 9.30 0.19
N PRO A 53 -6.93 9.81 1.44
CA PRO A 53 -5.69 10.24 2.08
C PRO A 53 -4.64 9.11 2.01
N THR A 54 -3.45 9.42 1.50
CA THR A 54 -2.41 8.40 1.27
C THR A 54 -1.09 8.78 1.92
N THR A 55 -0.53 7.86 2.71
CA THR A 55 0.80 7.96 3.32
C THR A 55 1.74 6.96 2.64
N ILE A 56 2.98 7.36 2.40
CA ILE A 56 4.01 6.50 1.82
C ILE A 56 5.17 6.43 2.80
N THR A 57 5.64 5.24 3.12
CA THR A 57 6.85 5.01 3.91
C THR A 57 7.88 4.27 3.08
N THR A 58 9.14 4.43 3.47
CA THR A 58 10.28 3.72 2.93
C THR A 58 11.18 3.31 4.07
N VAL A 59 11.92 2.21 3.90
CA VAL A 59 13.03 1.91 4.79
C VAL A 59 14.17 2.90 4.53
N GLU A 60 14.87 3.29 5.61
CA GLU A 60 16.04 4.15 5.61
C GLU A 60 17.03 3.75 4.50
N THR A 61 17.27 4.62 3.53
CA THR A 61 18.25 4.40 2.45
C THR A 61 19.67 4.81 2.84
N GLY A 62 19.87 5.46 3.99
CA GLY A 62 21.16 6.02 4.42
C GLY A 62 22.13 4.99 5.00
N SER A 63 21.60 3.94 5.63
CA SER A 63 22.38 2.90 6.31
C SER A 63 21.69 1.55 6.19
N PHE A 64 21.93 0.85 5.08
CA PHE A 64 21.74 -0.60 5.08
C PHE A 64 22.81 -1.19 6.01
N SER A 65 22.39 -1.85 7.09
CA SER A 65 23.24 -2.74 7.89
C SER A 65 23.13 -4.18 7.38
#